data_AF-A0A0C2A3S7-F1
#
_entry.id   AF-A0A0C2A3S7-F1
#
_cell.length_a   1.000
_cell.length_b   1.000
_cell.length_c   1.000
_cell.angle_alpha   90.00
_cell.angle_beta   90.00
_cell.angle_gamma   90.00
#
_symmetry.space_group_name_H-M   'P 1'
#
loop_
_entity.id
_entity.type
_entity.pdbx_description
1 polymer ?
#
loop_
_entity_poly.entity_id
_entity_poly.type
_entity_poly.pdbx_seq_one_letter_code
_entity_poly.pdbx_strand_id
1 'polypeptide(L)'
;MKRLPLLSLFVLPLVFACNDDGKSDDTTSGPGSTEQGDGDGDKTGDGDGDNTGDSDTGDGDGDPACIPGELNCECNAGQCLGELECVDNTCVASCIPGELGCECNGGQCLGDLECVGDVCSDPNCIPGELNCECNGGQCLGDLECIGNLCMEVSGDGDGDGDGDGDPPCPNPNEMMCDGQCIDVMENNDNCGSCGTVCNWLNKGAPDIGSCVDGDCLPTFYPCYSQADGFINCDEMCASFGEICVNNGCDHNTHVYTDSMNICNGGLVGGQSSLGCGQSIGWLQGDWVGCCCTQ
;
A
#
# COMPACT_ATOMS: atom_id res chain seq x y z
N MET A 1 -47.37 -30.61 24.63
CA MET A 1 -46.03 -30.32 24.07
C MET A 1 -45.02 -30.50 25.20
N LYS A 2 -44.03 -31.36 24.98
CA LYS A 2 -43.10 -31.90 26.00
C LYS A 2 -42.08 -30.84 26.39
N ARG A 3 -41.87 -30.63 27.70
CA ARG A 3 -40.77 -29.84 28.27
C ARG A 3 -39.47 -30.64 28.13
N LEU A 4 -38.47 -30.08 27.47
CA LEU A 4 -37.09 -30.61 27.49
C LEU A 4 -36.33 -30.04 28.70
N PRO A 5 -35.53 -30.85 29.42
CA PRO A 5 -34.70 -30.38 30.52
C PRO A 5 -33.40 -29.75 30.01
N LEU A 6 -33.00 -28.66 30.68
CA LEU A 6 -31.68 -28.03 30.59
C LEU A 6 -30.57 -29.05 30.89
N LEU A 7 -29.61 -29.17 29.98
CA LEU A 7 -28.31 -29.78 30.26
C LEU A 7 -27.35 -28.67 30.69
N SER A 8 -27.09 -28.59 31.98
CA SER A 8 -26.09 -27.69 32.59
C SER A 8 -24.70 -28.28 32.36
N LEU A 9 -23.96 -27.77 31.38
CA LEU A 9 -22.57 -28.13 31.14
C LEU A 9 -21.68 -27.25 32.02
N PHE A 10 -21.17 -27.82 33.12
CA PHE A 10 -20.12 -27.19 33.95
C PHE A 10 -18.77 -27.41 33.25
N VAL A 11 -18.17 -26.33 32.74
CA VAL A 11 -16.78 -26.32 32.26
C VAL A 11 -15.93 -25.67 33.35
N LEU A 12 -15.01 -26.44 33.96
CA LEU A 12 -14.00 -25.93 34.88
C LEU A 12 -12.82 -25.35 34.09
N PRO A 13 -12.26 -24.19 34.48
CA PRO A 13 -11.01 -23.70 33.91
C PRO A 13 -9.79 -24.44 34.49
N LEU A 14 -8.93 -24.93 33.61
CA LEU A 14 -7.57 -25.37 33.90
C LEU A 14 -6.67 -24.13 33.99
N VAL A 15 -6.13 -23.87 35.18
CA VAL A 15 -5.14 -22.83 35.42
C VAL A 15 -3.75 -23.41 35.13
N PHE A 16 -3.08 -22.92 34.08
CA PHE A 16 -1.64 -23.11 33.89
C PHE A 16 -0.91 -21.88 34.45
N ALA A 17 -0.26 -22.07 35.59
CA ALA A 17 0.69 -21.11 36.14
C ALA A 17 2.09 -21.45 35.60
N CYS A 18 2.68 -20.55 34.82
CA CYS A 18 4.12 -20.54 34.56
C CYS A 18 4.70 -19.34 35.32
N ASN A 19 5.42 -19.66 36.38
CA ASN A 19 6.25 -18.75 37.16
C ASN A 19 7.61 -18.72 36.46
N ASP A 20 8.12 -17.55 36.06
CA ASP A 20 9.53 -17.43 35.71
C ASP A 20 10.13 -16.17 36.36
N ASP A 21 11.07 -16.43 37.26
CA ASP A 21 11.83 -15.47 38.05
C ASP A 21 13.14 -15.17 37.30
N GLY A 22 13.24 -14.00 36.67
CA GLY A 22 14.40 -13.61 35.87
C GLY A 22 14.92 -12.22 36.23
N LYS A 23 15.48 -12.09 37.43
CA LYS A 23 16.23 -10.93 37.92
C LYS A 23 17.53 -10.76 37.12
N SER A 24 17.82 -9.54 36.66
CA SER A 24 19.21 -9.07 36.52
C SER A 24 19.28 -7.55 36.64
N ASP A 25 20.07 -7.14 37.64
CA ASP A 25 20.42 -5.77 37.99
C ASP A 25 21.44 -5.15 36.99
N ASP A 26 21.48 -3.82 37.04
CA ASP A 26 22.69 -2.96 37.11
C ASP A 26 23.08 -2.10 35.89
N THR A 27 22.68 -0.83 36.00
CA THR A 27 23.51 0.40 36.00
C THR A 27 24.65 0.53 35.00
N THR A 28 24.64 1.60 34.18
CA THR A 28 25.78 2.53 34.00
C THR A 28 25.32 3.87 33.44
N SER A 29 25.66 4.94 34.16
CA SER A 29 25.53 6.35 33.79
C SER A 29 26.63 6.79 32.80
N GLY A 30 26.33 7.78 31.95
CA GLY A 30 27.36 8.56 31.25
C GLY A 30 26.78 9.62 30.29
N PRO A 31 27.09 10.92 30.47
CA PRO A 31 26.63 11.98 29.58
C PRO A 31 27.64 12.22 28.44
N GLY A 32 27.14 12.41 27.22
CA GLY A 32 27.94 12.68 26.02
C GLY A 32 27.49 13.97 25.34
N SER A 33 28.43 14.90 25.25
CA SER A 33 28.36 16.29 24.82
C SER A 33 27.92 16.53 23.37
N THR A 34 27.12 17.59 23.17
CA THR A 34 26.83 18.25 21.90
C THR A 34 28.03 19.05 21.40
N GLU A 35 28.55 18.73 20.22
CA GLU A 35 29.45 19.59 19.46
C GLU A 35 28.65 20.47 18.49
N GLN A 36 28.90 21.77 18.57
CA GLN A 36 28.30 22.83 17.77
C GLN A 36 29.39 23.28 16.79
N GLY A 37 29.16 23.09 15.49
CA GLY A 37 30.10 23.46 14.43
C GLY A 37 29.58 24.67 13.67
N ASP A 38 30.21 25.83 13.89
CA ASP A 38 30.06 27.03 13.08
C ASP A 38 30.99 26.94 11.85
N GLY A 39 30.44 27.12 10.66
CA GLY A 39 31.18 27.10 9.40
C GLY A 39 30.85 28.32 8.54
N ASP A 40 31.56 29.41 8.77
CA ASP A 40 31.61 30.60 7.90
C ASP A 40 32.36 30.27 6.60
N GLY A 41 31.73 30.54 5.44
CA GLY A 41 32.33 30.35 4.12
C GLY A 41 31.78 31.35 3.11
N ASP A 42 32.50 32.45 2.96
CA ASP A 42 32.15 33.66 2.23
C ASP A 42 32.74 33.64 0.80
N LYS A 43 32.00 34.23 -0.16
CA LYS A 43 32.43 34.89 -1.43
C LYS A 43 32.48 34.16 -2.79
N THR A 44 31.95 34.95 -3.75
CA THR A 44 32.23 35.10 -5.21
C THR A 44 31.34 34.27 -6.15
N GLY A 45 30.80 34.79 -7.25
CA GLY A 45 31.02 36.06 -7.94
C GLY A 45 30.02 36.21 -9.08
N ASP A 46 29.64 37.45 -9.37
CA ASP A 46 28.83 37.82 -10.52
C ASP A 46 29.68 37.68 -11.80
N GLY A 47 29.14 36.97 -12.80
CA GLY A 47 29.80 36.73 -14.07
C GLY A 47 28.81 36.81 -15.22
N ASP A 48 28.59 38.04 -15.72
CA ASP A 48 28.04 38.30 -17.04
C ASP A 48 29.07 37.90 -18.12
N GLY A 49 28.66 37.19 -19.17
CA GLY A 49 29.52 36.82 -20.29
C GLY A 49 28.76 36.23 -21.48
N ASP A 50 28.74 36.99 -22.57
CA ASP A 50 27.96 36.85 -23.81
C ASP A 50 28.25 35.63 -24.72
N ASN A 51 27.19 35.28 -25.47
CA ASN A 51 27.13 34.87 -26.89
C ASN A 51 28.30 34.06 -27.51
N THR A 52 28.02 32.79 -27.83
CA THR A 52 28.33 32.21 -29.14
C THR A 52 27.18 31.27 -29.54
N GLY A 53 26.45 31.65 -30.58
CA GLY A 53 25.59 30.71 -31.29
C GLY A 53 26.42 29.69 -32.06
N ASP A 54 25.88 28.49 -32.21
CA ASP A 54 25.87 27.81 -33.50
C ASP A 54 24.83 26.67 -33.50
N SER A 55 23.95 26.78 -34.50
CA SER A 55 23.32 25.69 -35.24
C SER A 55 22.20 24.87 -34.57
N ASP A 56 21.01 25.46 -34.56
CA ASP A 56 19.77 24.74 -34.86
C ASP A 56 19.80 24.23 -36.32
N THR A 57 19.85 22.90 -36.50
CA THR A 57 19.23 22.21 -37.65
C THR A 57 18.96 20.74 -37.30
N GLY A 58 17.69 20.34 -37.32
CA GLY A 58 17.22 18.95 -37.27
C GLY A 58 16.18 18.75 -36.17
N ASP A 59 14.94 19.18 -36.39
CA ASP A 59 13.79 18.32 -36.69
C ASP A 59 13.39 17.50 -35.43
N GLY A 60 12.38 17.89 -34.66
CA GLY A 60 11.04 18.16 -35.15
C GLY A 60 10.11 16.96 -35.06
N ASP A 61 10.46 15.90 -34.33
CA ASP A 61 9.51 14.85 -33.90
C ASP A 61 9.52 14.78 -32.37
N GLY A 62 8.45 15.27 -31.75
CA GLY A 62 8.21 15.12 -30.32
C GLY A 62 7.92 13.66 -29.99
N ASP A 63 8.96 12.83 -29.97
CA ASP A 63 8.92 11.55 -29.26
C ASP A 63 8.68 11.86 -27.78
N PRO A 64 7.70 11.22 -27.11
CA PRO A 64 7.47 11.41 -25.69
C PRO A 64 8.79 11.16 -24.95
N ALA A 65 9.11 12.04 -24.00
CA ALA A 65 10.38 12.07 -23.29
C ALA A 65 10.76 10.66 -22.79
N CYS A 66 11.65 10.00 -23.53
CA CYS A 66 12.19 8.71 -23.17
C CYS A 66 13.00 8.90 -21.88
N ILE A 67 12.53 8.33 -20.76
CA ILE A 67 13.28 8.43 -19.49
C ILE A 67 14.50 7.50 -19.63
N PRO A 68 15.74 7.98 -19.40
CA PRO A 68 16.91 7.13 -19.45
C PRO A 68 16.74 5.88 -18.58
N GLY A 69 16.94 4.72 -19.19
CA GLY A 69 16.73 3.41 -18.61
C GLY A 69 15.43 2.70 -19.00
N GLU A 70 14.44 3.37 -19.59
CA GLU A 70 13.20 2.72 -20.05
C GLU A 70 13.37 1.99 -21.40
N LEU A 71 12.42 1.14 -21.77
CA LEU A 71 12.46 0.36 -23.01
C LEU A 71 12.59 1.27 -24.25
N ASN A 72 13.54 0.95 -25.12
CA ASN A 72 13.95 1.73 -26.28
C ASN A 72 14.58 3.11 -25.98
N CYS A 73 14.95 3.39 -24.72
CA CYS A 73 15.61 4.63 -24.31
C CYS A 73 17.11 4.45 -24.09
N GLU A 74 17.83 5.58 -23.97
CA GLU A 74 19.25 5.57 -23.61
C GLU A 74 19.47 4.95 -22.23
N CYS A 75 20.54 4.18 -22.06
CA CYS A 75 20.86 3.57 -20.78
C CYS A 75 21.18 4.63 -19.70
N ASN A 76 20.63 4.44 -18.50
CA ASN A 76 20.98 5.27 -17.35
C ASN A 76 22.28 4.74 -16.71
N ALA A 77 23.40 5.42 -16.98
CA ALA A 77 24.73 5.03 -16.49
C ALA A 77 25.13 3.57 -16.85
N GLY A 78 24.70 3.10 -18.03
CA GLY A 78 24.97 1.74 -18.51
C GLY A 78 24.03 0.66 -17.93
N GLN A 79 22.95 1.06 -17.27
CA GLN A 79 21.90 0.18 -16.76
C GLN A 79 20.52 0.62 -17.25
N CYS A 80 19.59 -0.32 -17.26
CA CYS A 80 18.19 -0.05 -17.60
C CYS A 80 17.31 -0.23 -16.36
N LEU A 81 16.13 0.39 -16.37
CA LEU A 81 15.12 0.26 -15.34
C LEU A 81 14.42 -1.09 -15.51
N GLY A 82 14.19 -1.79 -14.40
CA GLY A 82 13.55 -3.11 -14.40
C GLY A 82 14.46 -4.23 -14.91
N GLU A 83 13.88 -5.18 -15.63
CA GLU A 83 14.58 -6.36 -16.12
C GLU A 83 15.28 -6.14 -17.47
N LEU A 84 15.28 -4.93 -18.03
CA LEU A 84 15.85 -4.61 -19.34
C LEU A 84 17.40 -4.72 -19.38
N GLU A 85 17.96 -5.00 -20.56
CA GLU A 85 19.41 -5.03 -20.79
C GLU A 85 19.88 -3.82 -21.61
N CYS A 86 21.01 -3.23 -21.23
CA CYS A 86 21.63 -2.14 -21.97
C CYS A 86 22.52 -2.69 -23.09
N VAL A 87 22.05 -2.61 -24.34
CA VAL A 87 22.80 -3.02 -25.53
C VAL A 87 23.04 -1.81 -26.42
N ASP A 88 24.30 -1.53 -26.76
CA ASP A 88 24.70 -0.40 -27.61
C ASP A 88 24.07 0.95 -27.20
N ASN A 89 24.10 1.24 -25.89
CA ASN A 89 23.53 2.44 -25.28
C ASN A 89 22.01 2.57 -25.41
N THR A 90 21.30 1.48 -25.70
CA THR A 90 19.83 1.42 -25.76
C THR A 90 19.31 0.31 -24.86
N CYS A 91 18.27 0.59 -24.09
CA CYS A 91 17.61 -0.39 -23.24
C CYS A 91 16.65 -1.25 -24.05
N VAL A 92 16.94 -2.55 -24.11
CA VAL A 92 16.13 -3.54 -24.80
C VAL A 92 15.56 -4.53 -23.80
N ALA A 93 14.44 -5.18 -24.13
CA ALA A 93 13.90 -6.26 -23.32
C ALA A 93 14.97 -7.35 -23.15
N SER A 94 15.17 -7.82 -21.91
CA SER A 94 16.03 -8.98 -21.64
C SER A 94 15.33 -10.22 -22.17
N CYS A 95 15.60 -10.53 -23.43
CA CYS A 95 15.04 -11.69 -24.08
C CYS A 95 15.89 -12.91 -23.70
N ILE A 96 15.36 -13.84 -22.90
CA ILE A 96 16.08 -15.09 -22.62
C ILE A 96 16.09 -15.92 -23.92
N PRO A 97 17.24 -16.39 -24.41
CA PRO A 97 17.29 -17.23 -25.59
C PRO A 97 16.35 -18.43 -25.46
N GLY A 98 15.44 -18.55 -26.43
CA GLY A 98 14.39 -19.55 -26.47
C GLY A 98 12.98 -19.05 -26.09
N GLU A 99 12.81 -17.88 -25.49
CA GLU A 99 11.47 -17.33 -25.20
C GLU A 99 10.80 -16.72 -26.44
N LEU A 100 9.47 -16.52 -26.37
CA LEU A 100 8.68 -15.99 -27.49
C LEU A 100 9.19 -14.60 -27.90
N GLY A 101 9.48 -14.42 -29.19
CA GLY A 101 10.06 -13.19 -29.74
C GLY A 101 11.59 -13.08 -29.59
N CYS A 102 12.25 -14.03 -28.92
CA CYS A 102 13.69 -14.01 -28.66
C CYS A 102 14.49 -14.87 -29.64
N GLU A 103 15.82 -14.75 -29.60
CA GLU A 103 16.70 -15.60 -30.39
C GLU A 103 16.59 -17.07 -29.97
N CYS A 104 16.81 -17.98 -30.92
CA CYS A 104 16.74 -19.41 -30.62
C CYS A 104 17.93 -19.89 -29.79
N ASN A 105 17.68 -20.64 -28.72
CA ASN A 105 18.73 -21.27 -27.93
C ASN A 105 19.23 -22.54 -28.62
N GLY A 106 20.26 -22.42 -29.46
CA GLY A 106 20.81 -23.55 -30.20
C GLY A 106 19.85 -24.12 -31.23
N GLY A 107 19.00 -23.27 -31.82
CA GLY A 107 17.96 -23.65 -32.78
C GLY A 107 16.70 -24.25 -32.14
N GLN A 108 16.53 -24.12 -30.82
CA GLN A 108 15.34 -24.54 -30.09
C GLN A 108 14.76 -23.39 -29.27
N CYS A 109 13.46 -23.46 -29.03
CA CYS A 109 12.74 -22.52 -28.18
C CYS A 109 12.25 -23.23 -26.91
N LEU A 110 11.98 -22.46 -25.86
CA LEU A 110 11.41 -22.94 -24.62
C LEU A 110 9.92 -23.25 -24.83
N GLY A 111 9.44 -24.34 -24.23
CA GLY A 111 8.04 -24.76 -24.35
C GLY A 111 7.70 -25.38 -25.70
N ASP A 112 6.58 -24.94 -26.26
CA ASP A 112 5.96 -25.39 -27.52
C ASP A 112 6.22 -24.44 -28.70
N LEU A 113 7.08 -23.44 -28.51
CA LEU A 113 7.52 -22.49 -29.53
C LEU A 113 8.39 -23.17 -30.61
N GLU A 114 8.32 -22.66 -31.83
CA GLU A 114 9.11 -23.09 -32.97
C GLU A 114 10.14 -22.02 -33.35
N CYS A 115 11.39 -22.47 -33.57
CA CYS A 115 12.46 -21.59 -34.04
C CYS A 115 12.32 -21.36 -35.54
N VAL A 116 11.90 -20.17 -35.94
CA VAL A 116 11.75 -19.78 -37.35
C VAL A 116 12.65 -18.59 -37.64
N GLY A 117 13.68 -18.81 -38.46
CA GLY A 117 14.58 -17.72 -38.87
C GLY A 117 15.40 -17.13 -37.71
N ASP A 118 15.82 -17.97 -36.76
CA ASP A 118 16.57 -17.61 -35.55
C ASP A 118 15.75 -16.82 -34.50
N VAL A 119 14.43 -16.72 -34.67
CA VAL A 119 13.49 -16.14 -33.69
C VAL A 119 12.48 -17.20 -33.27
N CYS A 120 12.17 -17.23 -31.97
CA CYS A 120 11.17 -18.12 -31.41
C CYS A 120 9.77 -17.57 -31.62
N SER A 121 8.95 -18.32 -32.33
CA SER A 121 7.57 -17.99 -32.67
C SER A 121 6.65 -19.13 -32.26
N ASP A 122 5.45 -18.84 -31.76
CA ASP A 122 4.46 -19.88 -31.50
C ASP A 122 3.84 -20.37 -32.83
N PRO A 123 4.01 -21.63 -33.24
CA PRO A 123 3.38 -22.17 -34.45
C PRO A 123 1.85 -22.28 -34.34
N ASN A 124 1.30 -22.20 -33.13
CA ASN A 124 -0.13 -22.16 -32.86
C ASN A 124 -0.66 -20.74 -32.60
N CYS A 125 0.18 -19.70 -32.69
CA CYS A 125 -0.27 -18.31 -32.57
C CYS A 125 -1.32 -18.01 -33.64
N ILE A 126 -2.54 -17.68 -33.21
CA ILE A 126 -3.56 -17.19 -34.13
C ILE A 126 -3.33 -15.67 -34.28
N PRO A 127 -3.22 -15.14 -35.51
CA PRO A 127 -3.07 -13.70 -35.71
C PRO A 127 -4.13 -12.91 -34.93
N GLY A 128 -3.66 -11.96 -34.14
CA GLY A 128 -4.42 -11.12 -33.25
C GLY A 128 -4.44 -11.56 -31.78
N GLU A 129 -4.02 -12.78 -31.42
CA GLU A 129 -3.94 -13.18 -30.00
C GLU A 129 -2.74 -12.55 -29.28
N LEU A 130 -2.72 -12.64 -27.95
CA LEU A 130 -1.66 -12.08 -27.10
C LEU A 130 -0.30 -12.65 -27.48
N ASN A 131 0.66 -11.76 -27.71
CA ASN A 131 2.01 -12.02 -28.20
C ASN A 131 2.07 -12.67 -29.59
N CYS A 132 1.01 -12.53 -30.40
CA CYS A 132 0.98 -12.95 -31.79
C CYS A 132 1.06 -11.76 -32.75
N GLU A 133 1.32 -12.06 -34.03
CA GLU A 133 1.26 -11.05 -35.08
C GLU A 133 -0.15 -10.44 -35.20
N CYS A 134 -0.23 -9.17 -35.56
CA CYS A 134 -1.52 -8.52 -35.73
C CYS A 134 -2.29 -9.10 -36.93
N ASN A 135 -3.59 -9.31 -36.77
CA ASN A 135 -4.48 -9.71 -37.85
C ASN A 135 -4.92 -8.47 -38.66
N GLY A 136 -4.13 -8.11 -39.68
CA GLY A 136 -4.43 -6.96 -40.53
C GLY A 136 -4.32 -5.62 -39.78
N GLY A 137 -3.39 -5.53 -38.82
CA GLY A 137 -3.18 -4.35 -37.99
C GLY A 137 -4.11 -4.24 -36.78
N GLN A 138 -4.88 -5.29 -36.47
CA GLN A 138 -5.74 -5.38 -35.30
C GLN A 138 -5.43 -6.63 -34.48
N CYS A 139 -5.69 -6.56 -33.20
CA CYS A 139 -5.63 -7.70 -32.30
C CYS A 139 -7.04 -8.18 -31.92
N LEU A 140 -7.13 -9.40 -31.42
CA LEU A 140 -8.34 -10.00 -30.90
C LEU A 140 -8.51 -9.58 -29.43
N GLY A 141 -9.74 -9.28 -29.04
CA GLY A 141 -10.02 -8.75 -27.70
C GLY A 141 -9.49 -7.32 -27.55
N ASP A 142 -8.91 -7.04 -26.38
CA ASP A 142 -8.56 -5.69 -25.92
C ASP A 142 -7.07 -5.36 -26.10
N LEU A 143 -6.37 -6.21 -26.85
CA LEU A 143 -4.95 -6.08 -27.13
C LEU A 143 -4.69 -4.96 -28.15
N GLU A 144 -3.55 -4.29 -28.02
CA GLU A 144 -3.13 -3.28 -29.00
C GLU A 144 -2.03 -3.82 -29.92
N CYS A 145 -2.16 -3.49 -31.22
CA CYS A 145 -1.16 -3.84 -32.22
C CYS A 145 -0.02 -2.82 -32.19
N ILE A 146 1.05 -3.12 -31.44
CA ILE A 146 2.22 -2.27 -31.31
C ILE A 146 3.38 -2.96 -32.04
N GLY A 147 3.90 -2.32 -33.10
CA GLY A 147 5.04 -2.88 -33.83
C GLY A 147 4.78 -4.25 -34.49
N ASN A 148 3.55 -4.48 -34.97
CA ASN A 148 3.07 -5.75 -35.54
C ASN A 148 2.97 -6.92 -34.54
N LEU A 149 3.04 -6.63 -33.23
CA LEU A 149 2.83 -7.58 -32.15
C LEU A 149 1.61 -7.15 -31.33
N CYS A 150 0.75 -8.09 -30.98
CA CYS A 150 -0.38 -7.87 -30.08
C CYS A 150 0.09 -7.95 -28.64
N MET A 151 0.10 -6.81 -27.96
CA MET A 151 0.50 -6.73 -26.56
C MET A 151 -0.69 -6.29 -25.71
N GLU A 152 -0.69 -6.69 -24.43
CA GLU A 152 -1.51 -6.00 -23.45
C GLU A 152 -0.97 -4.57 -23.37
N VAL A 153 -1.80 -3.60 -23.76
CA VAL A 153 -1.54 -2.24 -23.34
C VAL A 153 -1.59 -2.28 -21.83
N SER A 154 -0.51 -1.83 -21.18
CA SER A 154 -0.45 -1.65 -19.74
C SER A 154 -1.43 -0.53 -19.35
N GLY A 155 -2.71 -0.89 -19.34
CA GLY A 155 -3.83 -0.16 -18.76
C GLY A 155 -4.09 -0.72 -17.37
N ASP A 156 -3.84 0.14 -16.38
CA ASP A 156 -4.44 0.28 -15.04
C ASP A 156 -4.65 -0.90 -14.08
N GLY A 157 -4.68 -2.17 -14.48
CA GLY A 157 -4.87 -3.26 -13.52
C GLY A 157 -6.24 -3.24 -12.83
N ASP A 158 -7.27 -2.79 -13.54
CA ASP A 158 -8.66 -2.93 -13.11
C ASP A 158 -9.12 -4.35 -13.48
N GLY A 159 -9.09 -5.25 -12.50
CA GLY A 159 -9.35 -6.69 -12.67
C GLY A 159 -10.79 -7.08 -12.99
N ASP A 160 -11.50 -6.36 -13.86
CA ASP A 160 -12.86 -6.68 -14.34
C ASP A 160 -12.97 -6.97 -15.85
N GLY A 161 -11.94 -6.63 -16.65
CA GLY A 161 -11.67 -7.30 -17.93
C GLY A 161 -12.78 -7.23 -18.98
N ASP A 162 -13.41 -6.06 -19.18
CA ASP A 162 -14.37 -5.83 -20.26
C ASP A 162 -13.87 -4.89 -21.37
N GLY A 163 -12.72 -4.22 -21.23
CA GLY A 163 -12.10 -3.49 -22.34
C GLY A 163 -12.90 -2.25 -22.79
N ASP A 164 -13.85 -1.80 -21.96
CA ASP A 164 -14.76 -0.70 -22.26
C ASP A 164 -14.09 0.68 -22.21
N GLY A 165 -12.91 0.79 -21.59
CA GLY A 165 -12.34 2.10 -21.28
C GLY A 165 -13.35 2.94 -20.50
N ASP A 166 -13.94 2.34 -19.46
CA ASP A 166 -14.73 3.10 -18.50
C ASP A 166 -13.83 4.26 -18.04
N PRO A 167 -14.26 5.52 -18.27
CA PRO A 167 -13.36 6.64 -18.19
C PRO A 167 -12.75 6.66 -16.78
N PRO A 168 -11.40 6.62 -16.68
CA PRO A 168 -10.75 6.64 -15.38
C PRO A 168 -11.27 7.83 -14.60
N CYS A 169 -11.45 7.64 -13.30
CA CYS A 169 -12.01 8.68 -12.46
C CYS A 169 -11.24 9.99 -12.65
N PRO A 170 -11.94 11.14 -12.74
CA PRO A 170 -11.34 12.39 -13.20
C PRO A 170 -10.26 12.92 -12.25
N ASN A 171 -10.24 12.46 -10.99
CA ASN A 171 -9.31 12.92 -9.97
C ASN A 171 -8.28 11.82 -9.58
N PRO A 172 -7.02 12.20 -9.29
CA PRO A 172 -5.93 11.24 -9.00
C PRO A 172 -6.13 10.32 -7.78
N ASN A 173 -7.06 10.66 -6.88
CA ASN A 173 -7.34 9.91 -5.66
C ASN A 173 -8.65 9.12 -5.73
N GLU A 174 -9.34 9.16 -6.88
CA GLU A 174 -10.62 8.50 -7.05
C GLU A 174 -10.46 7.12 -7.70
N MET A 175 -11.22 6.16 -7.19
CA MET A 175 -11.37 4.81 -7.77
C MET A 175 -12.84 4.57 -8.12
N MET A 176 -13.10 3.79 -9.17
CA MET A 176 -14.46 3.41 -9.55
C MET A 176 -14.99 2.35 -8.57
N CYS A 177 -15.85 2.77 -7.64
CA CYS A 177 -16.52 1.88 -6.69
C CYS A 177 -18.02 1.84 -6.99
N ASP A 178 -18.55 0.66 -7.34
CA ASP A 178 -19.97 0.45 -7.69
C ASP A 178 -20.50 1.44 -8.75
N GLY A 179 -19.67 1.78 -9.75
CA GLY A 179 -20.01 2.72 -10.82
C GLY A 179 -20.01 4.20 -10.39
N GLN A 180 -19.42 4.52 -9.24
CA GLN A 180 -19.19 5.89 -8.79
C GLN A 180 -17.70 6.11 -8.53
N CYS A 181 -17.17 7.24 -8.97
CA CYS A 181 -15.84 7.68 -8.58
C CYS A 181 -15.85 8.14 -7.13
N ILE A 182 -15.07 7.45 -6.29
CA ILE A 182 -14.96 7.70 -4.86
C ILE A 182 -13.51 8.03 -4.54
N ASP A 183 -13.28 9.14 -3.86
CA ASP A 183 -11.96 9.49 -3.32
C ASP A 183 -11.58 8.51 -2.20
N VAL A 184 -10.78 7.50 -2.54
CA VAL A 184 -10.37 6.45 -1.59
C VAL A 184 -9.40 6.97 -0.55
N MET A 185 -8.88 8.20 -0.68
CA MET A 185 -7.93 8.77 0.28
C MET A 185 -8.62 9.44 1.46
N GLU A 186 -9.90 9.79 1.32
CA GLU A 186 -10.67 10.51 2.35
C GLU A 186 -12.03 9.84 2.66
N ASN A 187 -12.48 8.86 1.87
CA ASN A 187 -13.78 8.24 2.06
C ASN A 187 -13.75 7.13 3.11
N ASN A 188 -14.42 7.36 4.24
CA ASN A 188 -14.50 6.41 5.35
C ASN A 188 -15.20 5.08 5.01
N ASP A 189 -15.97 5.00 3.93
CA ASP A 189 -16.64 3.76 3.50
C ASP A 189 -15.85 3.03 2.40
N ASN A 190 -14.77 3.61 1.86
CA ASN A 190 -13.95 3.07 0.77
C ASN A 190 -12.47 3.47 0.92
N CYS A 191 -11.92 3.38 2.12
CA CYS A 191 -10.59 3.89 2.43
C CYS A 191 -9.47 3.02 1.84
N GLY A 192 -8.62 3.60 1.00
CA GLY A 192 -7.55 2.94 0.26
C GLY A 192 -8.03 2.00 -0.86
N SER A 193 -9.25 1.45 -0.73
CA SER A 193 -9.88 0.53 -1.68
C SER A 193 -11.39 0.51 -1.51
N CYS A 194 -12.11 0.17 -2.58
CA CYS A 194 -13.56 0.04 -2.56
C CYS A 194 -14.03 -0.99 -1.50
N GLY A 195 -15.01 -0.60 -0.68
CA GLY A 195 -15.59 -1.44 0.37
C GLY A 195 -14.78 -1.53 1.67
N THR A 196 -13.62 -0.89 1.77
CA THR A 196 -12.87 -0.79 3.03
C THR A 196 -13.47 0.30 3.91
N VAL A 197 -14.14 -0.11 4.99
CA VAL A 197 -14.87 0.80 5.88
C VAL A 197 -14.08 1.06 7.16
N CYS A 198 -13.72 2.32 7.41
CA CYS A 198 -13.14 2.74 8.69
C CYS A 198 -14.23 2.90 9.76
N ASN A 199 -13.96 2.41 10.97
CA ASN A 199 -14.84 2.58 12.14
C ASN A 199 -14.73 4.01 12.70
N TRP A 200 -15.30 4.95 11.95
CA TRP A 200 -15.36 6.37 12.29
C TRP A 200 -16.46 6.63 13.33
N LEU A 201 -16.05 6.95 14.57
CA LEU A 201 -16.98 7.05 15.69
C LEU A 201 -17.72 8.40 15.76
N ASN A 202 -17.15 9.49 15.25
CA ASN A 202 -17.79 10.81 15.36
C ASN A 202 -17.36 11.79 14.27
N LYS A 203 -18.34 12.30 13.49
CA LYS A 203 -18.12 13.30 12.43
C LYS A 203 -17.71 14.70 12.92
N GLY A 204 -17.79 14.94 14.23
CA GLY A 204 -17.52 16.25 14.84
C GLY A 204 -16.09 16.45 15.35
N ALA A 205 -15.33 15.36 15.55
CA ALA A 205 -13.90 15.43 15.80
C ALA A 205 -13.21 14.94 14.51
N PRO A 206 -12.50 15.81 13.78
CA PRO A 206 -11.75 15.34 12.63
C PRO A 206 -10.73 14.33 13.16
N ASP A 207 -10.58 13.21 12.46
CA ASP A 207 -9.40 12.33 12.53
C ASP A 207 -9.48 11.07 13.43
N ILE A 208 -10.46 10.87 14.33
CA ILE A 208 -10.54 9.60 15.07
C ILE A 208 -11.24 8.53 14.24
N GLY A 209 -10.50 7.54 13.77
CA GLY A 209 -11.05 6.43 13.01
C GLY A 209 -11.46 6.75 11.58
N SER A 210 -11.08 7.92 11.06
CA SER A 210 -11.35 8.32 9.67
C SER A 210 -10.26 7.84 8.71
N CYS A 211 -10.60 7.86 7.42
CA CYS A 211 -9.70 7.66 6.32
C CYS A 211 -8.84 8.91 6.12
N VAL A 212 -7.52 8.72 6.15
CA VAL A 212 -6.54 9.75 5.82
C VAL A 212 -5.44 9.11 5.01
N ASP A 213 -5.17 9.69 3.84
CA ASP A 213 -4.16 9.21 2.90
C ASP A 213 -4.32 7.73 2.53
N GLY A 214 -5.58 7.26 2.45
CA GLY A 214 -5.93 5.89 2.08
C GLY A 214 -5.84 4.87 3.22
N ASP A 215 -5.49 5.31 4.43
CA ASP A 215 -5.40 4.45 5.61
C ASP A 215 -6.44 4.85 6.68
N CYS A 216 -7.04 3.85 7.33
CA CYS A 216 -7.91 4.08 8.46
C CYS A 216 -7.09 4.46 9.70
N LEU A 217 -7.30 5.68 10.21
CA LEU A 217 -6.68 6.11 11.45
C LEU A 217 -7.13 5.26 12.64
N PRO A 218 -6.36 5.20 13.73
CA PRO A 218 -6.75 4.51 14.95
C PRO A 218 -8.08 5.01 15.52
N THR A 219 -8.81 4.14 16.21
CA THR A 219 -10.13 4.45 16.77
C THR A 219 -10.33 3.88 18.18
N PHE A 220 -11.30 4.42 18.92
CA PHE A 220 -11.70 3.92 20.23
C PHE A 220 -12.77 2.82 20.12
N TYR A 221 -12.44 1.72 19.45
CA TYR A 221 -13.40 0.63 19.24
C TYR A 221 -12.71 -0.74 19.24
N PRO A 222 -13.34 -1.77 19.84
CA PRO A 222 -14.58 -1.75 20.62
C PRO A 222 -14.36 -1.35 22.08
N CYS A 223 -15.44 -0.92 22.74
CA CYS A 223 -15.41 -0.60 24.16
C CYS A 223 -15.74 -1.81 25.05
N TYR A 224 -15.08 -1.87 26.22
CA TYR A 224 -15.20 -2.96 27.18
C TYR A 224 -15.56 -2.45 28.57
N SER A 225 -16.24 -3.29 29.34
CA SER A 225 -16.58 -3.04 30.73
C SER A 225 -15.52 -3.59 31.68
N GLN A 226 -15.56 -3.14 32.93
CA GLN A 226 -14.73 -3.72 33.99
C GLN A 226 -14.94 -5.24 34.14
N ALA A 227 -16.13 -5.74 33.81
CA ALA A 227 -16.46 -7.15 33.93
C ALA A 227 -15.74 -8.03 32.89
N ASP A 228 -15.24 -7.44 31.79
CA ASP A 228 -14.53 -8.17 30.74
C ASP A 228 -13.10 -8.55 31.15
N GLY A 229 -12.56 -7.91 32.21
CA GLY A 229 -11.35 -8.36 32.89
C GLY A 229 -10.02 -7.95 32.23
N PHE A 230 -10.06 -7.09 31.22
CA PHE A 230 -8.84 -6.53 30.62
C PHE A 230 -8.09 -5.62 31.60
N ILE A 231 -6.78 -5.80 31.68
CA ILE A 231 -5.94 -5.00 32.59
C ILE A 231 -5.28 -3.81 31.91
N ASN A 232 -5.04 -3.83 30.60
CA ASN A 232 -4.40 -2.75 29.84
C ASN A 232 -4.91 -2.71 28.38
N CYS A 233 -4.53 -1.68 27.63
CA CYS A 233 -4.98 -1.51 26.25
C CYS A 233 -4.26 -2.41 25.25
N ASP A 234 -3.01 -2.83 25.51
CA ASP A 234 -2.31 -3.79 24.65
C ASP A 234 -3.08 -5.12 24.56
N GLU A 235 -3.50 -5.65 25.71
CA GLU A 235 -4.31 -6.88 25.76
C GLU A 235 -5.69 -6.70 25.12
N MET A 236 -6.26 -5.50 25.30
CA MET A 236 -7.57 -5.18 24.75
C MET A 236 -7.53 -5.16 23.21
N CYS A 237 -6.63 -4.39 22.60
CA CYS A 237 -6.49 -4.33 21.14
C CYS A 237 -6.10 -5.70 20.56
N ALA A 238 -5.16 -6.40 21.20
CA ALA A 238 -4.72 -7.72 20.75
C ALA A 238 -5.84 -8.76 20.74
N SER A 239 -6.88 -8.59 21.57
CA SER A 239 -8.02 -9.52 21.62
C SER A 239 -8.83 -9.60 20.32
N PHE A 240 -8.73 -8.58 19.46
CA PHE A 240 -9.35 -8.55 18.14
C PHE A 240 -8.34 -8.37 16.99
N GLY A 241 -7.06 -8.64 17.26
CA GLY A 241 -6.01 -8.65 16.23
C GLY A 241 -5.32 -7.30 16.01
N GLU A 242 -5.66 -6.28 16.78
CA GLU A 242 -5.17 -4.91 16.59
C GLU A 242 -4.06 -4.54 17.56
N ILE A 243 -3.37 -3.45 17.24
CA ILE A 243 -2.26 -2.90 18.02
C ILE A 243 -2.72 -1.61 18.69
N CYS A 244 -2.41 -1.47 19.98
CA CYS A 244 -2.67 -0.23 20.69
C CYS A 244 -1.73 0.89 20.24
N VAL A 245 -2.27 2.09 20.03
CA VAL A 245 -1.51 3.28 19.63
C VAL A 245 -1.51 4.31 20.74
N ASN A 246 -0.34 4.56 21.32
CA ASN A 246 -0.18 5.59 22.35
C ASN A 246 -0.50 6.96 21.76
N ASN A 247 -1.46 7.67 22.37
CA ASN A 247 -1.91 9.00 21.94
C ASN A 247 -2.36 9.06 20.46
N GLY A 248 -2.78 7.93 19.88
CA GLY A 248 -3.13 7.85 18.45
C GLY A 248 -4.51 8.42 18.11
N CYS A 249 -5.39 8.57 19.10
CA CYS A 249 -6.78 8.96 18.89
C CYS A 249 -7.00 10.32 19.56
N ASP A 250 -6.78 11.40 18.80
CA ASP A 250 -6.79 12.78 19.31
C ASP A 250 -5.92 12.93 20.58
N HIS A 251 -4.65 12.55 20.50
CA HIS A 251 -3.68 12.62 21.59
C HIS A 251 -4.02 11.77 22.83
N ASN A 252 -4.95 10.81 22.70
CA ASN A 252 -5.36 9.92 23.77
C ASN A 252 -5.14 8.46 23.41
N THR A 253 -4.74 7.67 24.42
CA THR A 253 -4.60 6.21 24.29
C THR A 253 -5.87 5.50 24.70
N HIS A 254 -6.66 6.08 25.60
CA HIS A 254 -7.93 5.52 26.00
C HIS A 254 -8.87 6.56 26.58
N VAL A 255 -10.12 6.14 26.71
CA VAL A 255 -11.24 6.97 27.13
C VAL A 255 -12.13 6.22 28.09
N TYR A 256 -12.60 6.91 29.13
CA TYR A 256 -13.55 6.35 30.10
C TYR A 256 -14.95 6.93 29.90
N THR A 257 -15.96 6.11 30.15
CA THR A 257 -17.35 6.54 30.16
C THR A 257 -18.23 5.63 31.01
N ASP A 258 -19.31 6.18 31.54
CA ASP A 258 -20.33 5.44 32.27
C ASP A 258 -21.37 4.79 31.34
N SER A 259 -21.23 4.97 30.03
CA SER A 259 -22.22 4.50 29.04
C SER A 259 -21.54 3.89 27.82
N MET A 260 -21.85 2.61 27.58
CA MET A 260 -21.43 1.87 26.38
C MET A 260 -21.79 2.61 25.09
N ASN A 261 -22.98 3.18 25.01
CA ASN A 261 -23.44 3.91 23.82
C ASN A 261 -22.63 5.18 23.56
N ILE A 262 -22.14 5.82 24.63
CA ILE A 262 -21.29 7.00 24.51
C ILE A 262 -19.89 6.58 24.06
N CYS A 263 -19.40 5.44 24.58
CA CYS A 263 -18.10 4.88 24.23
C CYS A 263 -18.03 4.56 22.73
N ASN A 264 -18.97 3.73 22.26
CA ASN A 264 -19.08 3.35 20.84
C ASN A 264 -19.57 4.50 19.95
N GLY A 265 -19.98 5.63 20.52
CA GLY A 265 -20.39 6.83 19.78
C GLY A 265 -19.31 7.91 19.70
N GLY A 266 -18.10 7.65 20.21
CA GLY A 266 -16.99 8.61 20.15
C GLY A 266 -17.24 9.94 20.88
N LEU A 267 -18.20 9.99 21.81
CA LEU A 267 -18.57 11.18 22.59
C LEU A 267 -17.88 11.14 23.96
N VAL A 268 -16.57 11.06 23.95
CA VAL A 268 -15.77 10.64 25.11
C VAL A 268 -15.32 11.84 25.93
N GLY A 269 -15.88 11.97 27.15
CA GLY A 269 -15.67 13.11 28.04
C GLY A 269 -14.52 12.96 29.05
N GLY A 270 -13.94 11.76 29.18
CA GLY A 270 -12.82 11.47 30.06
C GLY A 270 -11.60 11.04 29.26
N GLN A 271 -10.61 11.93 29.15
CA GLN A 271 -9.34 11.73 28.46
C GLN A 271 -8.25 11.31 29.44
N SER A 272 -7.40 10.38 29.04
CA SER A 272 -6.33 9.82 29.85
C SER A 272 -5.05 9.66 29.05
N SER A 273 -3.95 10.16 29.59
CA SER A 273 -2.60 10.10 28.98
C SER A 273 -1.82 8.85 29.37
N LEU A 274 -2.48 7.81 29.86
CA LEU A 274 -1.85 6.54 30.19
C LEU A 274 -1.42 5.82 28.90
N GLY A 275 -0.26 5.16 28.94
CA GLY A 275 0.23 4.37 27.81
C GLY A 275 -0.49 3.02 27.67
N CYS A 276 -0.32 2.37 26.51
CA CYS A 276 -1.02 1.14 26.15
C CYS A 276 -0.84 -0.02 27.15
N GLY A 277 0.39 -0.22 27.65
CA GLY A 277 0.70 -1.26 28.63
C GLY A 277 0.45 -0.87 30.08
N GLN A 278 -0.06 0.35 30.35
CA GLN A 278 -0.40 0.77 31.71
C GLN A 278 -1.73 0.18 32.15
N SER A 279 -1.85 -0.13 33.44
CA SER A 279 -3.11 -0.68 33.95
C SER A 279 -4.26 0.31 33.84
N ILE A 280 -5.40 -0.17 33.36
CA ILE A 280 -6.64 0.60 33.26
C ILE A 280 -7.16 0.88 34.66
N GLY A 281 -7.34 2.18 34.96
CA GLY A 281 -7.86 2.65 36.23
C GLY A 281 -9.37 2.79 36.17
N TRP A 282 -10.11 1.75 36.54
CA TRP A 282 -11.59 1.70 36.58
C TRP A 282 -12.28 2.63 37.61
N LEU A 283 -11.62 3.72 38.01
CA LEU A 283 -12.16 4.69 38.97
C LEU A 283 -12.96 5.81 38.28
N GLN A 284 -12.85 5.94 36.96
CA GLN A 284 -13.40 7.05 36.18
C GLN A 284 -14.56 6.66 35.26
N GLY A 285 -14.96 5.39 35.25
CA GLY A 285 -16.14 4.91 34.55
C GLY A 285 -16.26 3.39 34.50
N ASP A 286 -17.43 2.91 34.09
CA ASP A 286 -17.74 1.48 33.96
C ASP A 286 -17.25 0.88 32.64
N TRP A 287 -16.99 1.73 31.64
CA TRP A 287 -16.55 1.36 30.29
C TRP A 287 -15.27 2.09 29.89
N VAL A 288 -14.43 1.40 29.13
CA VAL A 288 -13.20 1.94 28.55
C VAL A 288 -13.13 1.59 27.06
N GLY A 289 -12.68 2.55 26.26
CA GLY A 289 -12.27 2.33 24.88
C GLY A 289 -10.77 2.59 24.76
N CYS A 290 -10.04 1.69 24.11
CA CYS A 290 -8.61 1.85 23.83
C CYS A 290 -8.41 2.26 22.37
N CYS A 291 -7.41 3.10 22.13
CA CYS A 291 -7.03 3.55 20.79
C CYS A 291 -6.27 2.43 20.10
N CYS A 292 -6.92 1.75 19.16
CA CYS A 292 -6.37 0.61 18.45
C CYS A 292 -6.28 0.92 16.94
N THR A 293 -5.37 0.23 16.24
CA THR A 293 -5.38 0.15 14.78
C THR A 293 -6.68 -0.47 14.25
N GLN A 294 -6.88 -0.42 12.93
CA GLN A 294 -8.06 -0.92 12.23
C GLN A 294 -7.67 -1.74 11.01
#